data_AF-A0A0L0VM69-F1
#
_entry.id   AF-A0A0L0VM69-F1
#
_cell.length_a   1.000
_cell.length_b   1.000
_cell.length_c   1.000
_cell.angle_alpha   90.00
_cell.angle_beta   90.00
_cell.angle_gamma   90.00
#
_symmetry.space_group_name_H-M   'P 1'
#
loop_
_entity.id
_entity.type
_entity.pdbx_description
1 polymer ?
#
loop_
_entity_poly.entity_id
_entity_poly.type
_entity_poly.pdbx_seq_one_letter_code
_entity_poly.pdbx_strand_id
1 'polypeptide(L)'
;MSLRSFLLTSRVIPNPGCKSVGSTTTKRLIQSSSQTRATIADQHEDRGEGLRSQTGQLYNIRPGQLYRSRLAEHYQNQMASDLLYMTYELPAGYALDGTTPHRADGRALTQHPDPMSKLPQWDKEDPYTKNRPPRPPKGGTGALPRRPPSDSSPDNLVRLKKISIDIHVPEAIHTKKELLGAIYLLQLISGQPDRASLSTDQMSKLYKSEGIELSKTRDKSTTFKVRTGMVCGAHVEIRGPRMYEFIDILSTFVLPRVKDFNGFKLPPVDAHRRHTAMVSGVVQIGLPDHAMGLWPGVEESLENWPRKYGMNIHFLTNATGPGASERARALISGFRVPFVRPEDAKLER
;
A
#
# COMPACT_ATOMS: atom_id res chain seq x y z
N MET A 1 12.69 73.11 -11.87
CA MET A 1 11.34 73.36 -12.42
C MET A 1 10.64 72.03 -12.65
N SER A 2 9.41 71.91 -12.12
CA SER A 2 8.36 70.89 -12.39
C SER A 2 8.65 69.41 -12.04
N LEU A 3 8.24 68.94 -10.85
CA LEU A 3 6.95 68.31 -10.49
C LEU A 3 6.89 66.78 -10.76
N ARG A 4 6.96 65.96 -9.69
CA ARG A 4 6.23 64.69 -9.59
C ARG A 4 5.76 64.45 -8.16
N SER A 5 4.48 64.10 -8.06
CA SER A 5 3.62 63.99 -6.90
C SER A 5 3.90 62.75 -6.05
N PHE A 6 3.81 62.95 -4.73
CA PHE A 6 3.78 61.93 -3.68
C PHE A 6 2.33 61.48 -3.44
N LEU A 7 2.09 60.16 -3.37
CA LEU A 7 0.90 59.58 -2.73
C LEU A 7 1.36 58.45 -1.80
N LEU A 8 1.28 58.73 -0.50
CA LEU A 8 1.27 57.74 0.58
C LEU A 8 -0.12 57.12 0.66
N THR A 9 -0.23 55.80 0.76
CA THR A 9 -1.34 55.14 1.46
C THR A 9 -0.85 53.86 2.15
N SER A 10 -1.36 53.66 3.37
CA SER A 10 -0.92 52.74 4.40
C SER A 10 -1.43 51.30 4.21
N ARG A 11 -0.62 50.33 4.68
CA ARG A 11 -0.98 48.92 4.86
C ARG A 11 -1.88 48.75 6.09
N VAL A 12 -2.95 47.96 5.96
CA VAL A 12 -3.67 47.37 7.10
C VAL A 12 -3.91 45.88 6.79
N ILE A 13 -3.45 45.03 7.71
CA ILE A 13 -3.62 43.57 7.76
C ILE A 13 -4.85 43.28 8.64
N PRO A 14 -5.71 42.31 8.30
CA PRO A 14 -6.54 41.69 9.33
C PRO A 14 -6.45 40.15 9.33
N ASN A 15 -6.30 39.61 10.54
CA ASN A 15 -6.66 38.24 10.92
C ASN A 15 -6.85 38.24 12.44
N PRO A 16 -7.45 37.22 13.08
CA PRO A 16 -8.75 36.57 12.88
C PRO A 16 -9.60 36.69 14.17
N GLY A 17 -10.91 36.43 14.07
CA GLY A 17 -11.69 36.03 15.25
C GLY A 17 -13.10 36.61 15.32
N CYS A 18 -14.09 35.81 14.95
CA CYS A 18 -15.40 35.91 15.58
C CYS A 18 -16.12 34.55 15.50
N LYS A 19 -16.43 34.00 16.67
CA LYS A 19 -17.26 32.81 16.87
C LYS A 19 -18.72 33.26 16.78
N SER A 20 -19.55 32.60 15.97
CA SER A 20 -21.01 32.67 16.13
C SER A 20 -21.54 31.30 16.57
N VAL A 21 -22.41 31.37 17.57
CA VAL A 21 -23.03 30.28 18.30
C VAL A 21 -24.44 30.08 17.74
N GLY A 22 -24.87 28.81 17.63
CA GLY A 22 -26.27 28.41 17.80
C GLY A 22 -27.12 28.25 16.53
N SER A 23 -27.47 26.99 16.21
CA SER A 23 -28.88 26.56 16.34
C SER A 23 -28.96 25.03 16.37
N THR A 24 -29.30 24.52 17.54
CA THR A 24 -29.71 23.15 17.81
C THR A 24 -31.16 22.99 17.37
N THR A 25 -31.41 22.22 16.30
CA THR A 25 -32.77 21.76 15.98
C THR A 25 -32.88 20.28 16.35
N THR A 26 -33.56 20.03 17.47
CA THR A 26 -33.98 18.73 17.95
C THR A 26 -35.10 18.19 17.08
N LYS A 27 -34.87 17.10 16.35
CA LYS A 27 -35.96 16.31 15.74
C LYS A 27 -36.33 15.17 16.69
N ARG A 28 -37.53 15.30 17.28
CA ARG A 28 -38.19 14.23 18.05
C ARG A 28 -38.54 13.08 17.11
N LEU A 29 -38.25 11.87 17.60
CA LEU A 29 -38.70 10.60 17.07
C LEU A 29 -40.16 10.38 17.52
N ILE A 30 -41.09 10.28 16.58
CA ILE A 30 -42.43 9.71 16.83
C ILE A 30 -42.64 8.64 15.77
N GLN A 31 -42.68 7.39 16.24
CA GLN A 31 -43.17 6.25 15.47
C GLN A 31 -44.68 6.39 15.31
N SER A 32 -45.20 6.23 14.10
CA SER A 32 -46.49 5.56 13.91
C SER A 32 -46.64 5.04 12.49
N SER A 33 -47.14 3.82 12.45
CA SER A 33 -47.57 3.02 11.32
C SER A 33 -48.80 3.58 10.61
N SER A 34 -48.89 3.44 9.29
CA SER A 34 -50.01 2.80 8.58
C SER A 34 -49.94 3.05 7.07
N GLN A 35 -50.18 2.00 6.30
CA GLN A 35 -50.40 2.01 4.86
C GLN A 35 -51.82 2.53 4.57
N THR A 36 -52.04 3.25 3.45
CA THR A 36 -53.13 2.98 2.49
C THR A 36 -53.08 3.87 1.24
N ARG A 37 -53.04 3.20 0.07
CA ARG A 37 -53.87 3.33 -1.15
C ARG A 37 -53.94 4.65 -1.95
N ALA A 38 -53.77 4.48 -3.26
CA ALA A 38 -53.65 5.45 -4.35
C ALA A 38 -54.97 6.02 -4.90
N THR A 39 -54.89 7.20 -5.55
CA THR A 39 -55.68 7.64 -6.72
C THR A 39 -54.97 8.82 -7.44
N ILE A 40 -55.31 9.01 -8.72
CA ILE A 40 -54.52 9.51 -9.85
C ILE A 40 -54.86 10.97 -10.24
N ALA A 41 -53.87 11.68 -10.82
CA ALA A 41 -53.92 12.92 -11.64
C ALA A 41 -54.38 14.20 -10.91
N ASP A 42 -53.74 15.38 -11.00
CA ASP A 42 -52.96 15.99 -12.06
C ASP A 42 -51.84 16.86 -11.47
N GLN A 43 -50.66 16.83 -12.10
CA GLN A 43 -49.83 17.99 -12.46
C GLN A 43 -48.53 17.45 -13.07
N HIS A 44 -48.49 17.44 -14.40
CA HIS A 44 -47.30 17.66 -15.21
C HIS A 44 -46.53 18.84 -14.58
N GLU A 45 -45.30 18.72 -14.10
CA GLU A 45 -44.01 18.56 -14.79
C GLU A 45 -43.00 18.21 -13.68
N ASP A 46 -42.01 17.36 -13.94
CA ASP A 46 -40.84 16.95 -13.09
C ASP A 46 -40.59 15.44 -13.04
N ARG A 47 -41.33 14.64 -13.81
CA ARG A 47 -41.04 13.20 -14.00
C ARG A 47 -40.00 12.93 -15.11
N GLY A 48 -38.93 13.71 -15.14
CA GLY A 48 -37.85 13.59 -16.13
C GLY A 48 -36.44 13.34 -15.55
N GLU A 49 -36.24 13.50 -14.23
CA GLU A 49 -34.89 13.46 -13.65
C GLU A 49 -34.60 12.26 -12.73
N GLY A 50 -35.57 11.35 -12.55
CA GLY A 50 -35.42 10.16 -11.68
C GLY A 50 -34.86 8.90 -12.36
N LEU A 51 -34.78 8.86 -13.69
CA LEU A 51 -34.34 7.67 -14.45
C LEU A 51 -33.04 7.90 -15.23
N ARG A 52 -32.47 9.10 -15.17
CA ARG A 52 -31.23 9.47 -15.89
C ARG A 52 -29.95 9.37 -15.07
N SER A 53 -30.01 8.87 -13.83
CA SER A 53 -28.86 8.79 -12.91
C SER A 53 -28.33 7.38 -12.64
N GLN A 54 -28.94 6.33 -13.19
CA GLN A 54 -28.36 4.96 -13.11
C GLN A 54 -27.46 4.63 -14.31
N THR A 55 -27.73 5.20 -15.49
CA THR A 55 -26.89 5.01 -16.68
C THR A 55 -25.52 5.69 -16.55
N GLY A 56 -25.40 6.70 -15.69
CA GLY A 56 -24.16 7.41 -15.37
C GLY A 56 -23.19 6.65 -14.45
N GLN A 57 -23.59 5.50 -13.87
CA GLN A 57 -22.76 4.69 -12.97
C GLN A 57 -22.24 3.39 -13.62
N LEU A 58 -22.66 3.08 -14.85
CA LEU A 58 -22.35 1.80 -15.51
C LEU A 58 -20.95 1.74 -16.15
N TYR A 59 -20.16 2.81 -16.09
CA TYR A 59 -18.90 2.89 -16.84
C TYR A 59 -17.73 2.11 -16.21
N ASN A 60 -17.88 1.58 -15.00
CA ASN A 60 -16.84 0.79 -14.31
C ASN A 60 -17.36 -0.57 -13.83
N ILE A 61 -18.13 -1.26 -14.67
CA ILE A 61 -18.46 -2.66 -14.41
C ILE A 61 -17.22 -3.48 -14.74
N ARG A 62 -16.52 -3.92 -13.69
CA ARG A 62 -15.48 -4.94 -13.82
C ARG A 62 -16.11 -6.30 -13.56
N PRO A 63 -15.73 -7.33 -14.33
CA PRO A 63 -16.11 -8.67 -13.94
C PRO A 63 -15.62 -8.92 -12.50
N GLY A 64 -16.45 -9.57 -11.70
CA GLY A 64 -16.08 -9.99 -10.36
C GLY A 64 -15.02 -11.09 -10.39
N GLN A 65 -15.05 -11.98 -9.41
CA GLN A 65 -14.13 -13.11 -9.40
C GLN A 65 -14.43 -14.05 -10.59
N LEU A 66 -13.53 -14.07 -11.57
CA LEU A 66 -13.65 -14.91 -12.77
C LEU A 66 -13.27 -16.38 -12.50
N TYR A 67 -12.30 -16.60 -11.61
CA TYR A 67 -11.76 -17.92 -11.27
C TYR A 67 -11.30 -17.95 -9.81
N ARG A 68 -11.10 -19.16 -9.29
CA ARG A 68 -10.48 -19.37 -7.98
C ARG A 68 -8.97 -19.49 -8.16
N SER A 69 -8.22 -18.73 -7.38
CA SER A 69 -6.76 -18.79 -7.43
C SER A 69 -6.26 -19.93 -6.55
N ARG A 70 -5.50 -20.85 -7.15
CA ARG A 70 -4.90 -22.00 -6.47
C ARG A 70 -4.08 -21.61 -5.25
N LEU A 71 -3.22 -20.59 -5.37
CA LEU A 71 -2.39 -20.12 -4.25
C LEU A 71 -3.20 -19.43 -3.15
N ALA A 72 -4.33 -18.80 -3.48
CA ALA A 72 -5.23 -18.24 -2.48
C ALA A 72 -5.91 -19.35 -1.66
N GLU A 73 -6.34 -20.44 -2.31
CA GLU A 73 -6.89 -21.62 -1.62
C GLU A 73 -5.83 -22.33 -0.77
N HIS A 74 -4.60 -22.49 -1.28
CA HIS A 74 -3.48 -23.04 -0.51
C HIS A 74 -3.21 -22.22 0.77
N TYR A 75 -3.25 -20.90 0.67
CA TYR A 75 -3.12 -20.03 1.84
C TYR A 75 -4.22 -20.28 2.87
N GLN A 76 -5.48 -20.34 2.43
CA GLN A 76 -6.63 -20.52 3.33
C GLN A 76 -6.66 -21.90 3.98
N ASN A 77 -6.32 -22.94 3.22
CA ASN A 77 -6.48 -24.33 3.66
C ASN A 77 -5.32 -24.84 4.53
N GLN A 78 -4.09 -24.37 4.28
CA GLN A 78 -2.89 -24.90 4.96
C GLN A 78 -2.13 -23.78 5.66
N MET A 79 -1.60 -22.82 4.89
CA MET A 79 -0.65 -21.84 5.42
C MET A 79 -1.21 -20.97 6.54
N ALA A 80 -2.51 -20.64 6.50
CA ALA A 80 -3.14 -19.82 7.54
C ALA A 80 -2.99 -20.46 8.93
N SER A 81 -3.18 -21.78 9.02
CA SER A 81 -3.04 -22.54 10.26
C SER A 81 -1.58 -22.66 10.70
N ASP A 82 -0.66 -22.95 9.77
CA ASP A 82 0.77 -23.07 10.06
C ASP A 82 1.36 -21.73 10.49
N LEU A 83 1.00 -20.64 9.81
CA LEU A 83 1.46 -19.30 10.16
C LEU A 83 0.90 -18.83 11.49
N LEU A 84 -0.35 -19.18 11.82
CA LEU A 84 -0.90 -18.92 13.14
C LEU A 84 -0.02 -19.57 14.19
N TYR A 85 0.26 -20.86 14.05
CA TYR A 85 1.06 -21.62 15.00
C TYR A 85 2.50 -21.09 15.11
N MET A 86 3.18 -20.87 13.99
CA MET A 86 4.58 -20.43 13.94
C MET A 86 4.80 -19.01 14.46
N THR A 87 3.82 -18.13 14.29
CA THR A 87 3.93 -16.73 14.67
C THR A 87 3.22 -16.38 15.97
N TYR A 88 2.57 -17.36 16.60
CA TYR A 88 1.86 -17.16 17.86
C TYR A 88 2.84 -16.77 18.97
N GLU A 89 2.65 -15.58 19.51
CA GLU A 89 3.37 -15.13 20.70
C GLU A 89 2.42 -15.19 21.88
N LEU A 90 2.80 -15.94 22.92
CA LEU A 90 2.02 -15.98 24.15
C LEU A 90 1.98 -14.57 24.77
N PRO A 91 0.79 -13.98 24.97
CA PRO A 91 0.67 -12.64 25.53
C PRO A 91 1.26 -12.59 26.94
N ALA A 92 2.09 -11.57 27.23
CA ALA A 92 2.65 -11.37 28.56
C ALA A 92 1.52 -11.16 29.59
N GLY A 93 1.46 -12.02 30.61
CA GLY A 93 0.43 -12.01 31.67
C GLY A 93 -0.58 -13.16 31.61
N TYR A 94 -0.45 -14.09 30.65
CA TYR A 94 -1.25 -15.31 30.63
C TYR A 94 -0.76 -16.29 31.72
N ALA A 95 -1.49 -16.40 32.82
CA ALA A 95 -1.28 -17.48 33.79
C ALA A 95 -1.88 -18.78 33.25
N LEU A 96 -1.14 -19.90 33.36
CA LEU A 96 -1.62 -21.25 32.97
C LEU A 96 -2.92 -21.65 33.69
N ASP A 97 -3.24 -20.97 34.79
CA ASP A 97 -4.39 -21.21 35.66
C ASP A 97 -5.71 -20.65 35.09
N GLY A 98 -5.71 -20.06 33.89
CA GLY A 98 -6.91 -19.59 33.20
C GLY A 98 -7.57 -18.34 33.81
N THR A 99 -6.93 -17.71 34.80
CA THR A 99 -7.50 -16.60 35.59
C THR A 99 -7.30 -15.22 34.96
N THR A 100 -6.50 -15.08 33.89
CA THR A 100 -6.32 -13.81 33.17
C THR A 100 -6.47 -13.99 31.65
N PRO A 101 -7.65 -13.72 31.07
CA PRO A 101 -7.85 -13.72 29.62
C PRO A 101 -7.31 -12.45 28.94
N HIS A 102 -6.55 -11.62 29.66
CA HIS A 102 -6.12 -10.31 29.22
C HIS A 102 -4.60 -10.20 29.30
N ARG A 103 -4.02 -9.56 28.28
CA ARG A 103 -2.66 -8.97 28.34
C ARG A 103 -2.53 -8.26 29.70
N ALA A 104 -1.35 -8.21 30.30
CA ALA A 104 -1.12 -7.55 31.60
C ALA A 104 -1.76 -6.12 31.72
N ASP A 105 -2.02 -5.47 30.58
CA ASP A 105 -2.72 -4.19 30.42
C ASP A 105 -4.28 -4.24 30.48
N GLY A 106 -4.92 -5.39 30.71
CA GLY A 106 -6.38 -5.54 30.78
C GLY A 106 -7.12 -5.45 29.43
N ARG A 107 -6.40 -5.40 28.30
CA ARG A 107 -6.97 -5.24 26.94
C ARG A 107 -7.13 -6.60 26.25
N ALA A 108 -8.14 -6.69 25.38
CA ALA A 108 -8.27 -7.79 24.44
C ALA A 108 -7.03 -7.89 23.54
N LEU A 109 -6.64 -9.11 23.14
CA LEU A 109 -5.48 -9.39 22.27
C LEU A 109 -5.54 -8.67 20.91
N THR A 110 -6.71 -8.17 20.54
CA THR A 110 -6.95 -7.43 19.29
C THR A 110 -6.73 -5.92 19.43
N GLN A 111 -6.56 -5.39 20.65
CA GLN A 111 -6.46 -3.96 20.93
C GLN A 111 -5.06 -3.57 21.39
N HIS A 112 -4.16 -3.37 20.44
CA HIS A 112 -2.89 -2.73 20.74
C HIS A 112 -3.06 -1.25 21.05
N PRO A 113 -2.24 -0.67 21.94
CA PRO A 113 -2.16 0.77 22.07
C PRO A 113 -1.84 1.39 20.72
N ASP A 114 -2.56 2.46 20.39
CA ASP A 114 -2.23 3.27 19.23
C ASP A 114 -0.75 3.65 19.30
N PRO A 115 0.01 3.51 18.20
CA PRO A 115 1.45 3.80 18.22
C PRO A 115 1.73 5.23 18.66
N MET A 116 0.77 6.14 18.42
CA MET A 116 0.81 7.53 18.86
C MET A 116 0.78 7.69 20.38
N SER A 117 0.22 6.75 21.13
CA SER A 117 0.23 6.75 22.60
C SER A 117 1.62 6.48 23.19
N LYS A 118 2.55 5.91 22.40
CA LYS A 118 3.95 5.68 22.81
C LYS A 118 4.83 6.91 22.65
N LEU A 119 4.31 8.00 22.07
CA LEU A 119 5.07 9.24 21.97
C LEU A 119 5.32 9.80 23.37
N PRO A 120 6.55 10.24 23.69
CA PRO A 120 6.83 10.85 24.98
C PRO A 120 5.99 12.11 25.16
N GLN A 121 5.09 12.08 26.14
CA GLN A 121 4.30 13.23 26.53
C GLN A 121 5.15 14.19 27.37
N TRP A 122 4.75 15.46 27.38
CA TRP A 122 5.28 16.43 28.33
C TRP A 122 4.59 16.26 29.67
N ASP A 123 5.24 16.71 30.74
CA ASP A 123 4.67 16.69 32.08
C ASP A 123 3.40 17.53 32.10
N LYS A 124 2.27 16.94 32.53
CA LYS A 124 0.94 17.58 32.45
C LYS A 124 0.77 18.72 33.45
N GLU A 125 1.59 18.73 34.49
CA GLU A 125 1.54 19.68 35.60
C GLU A 125 2.14 21.05 35.20
N ASP A 126 3.05 21.07 34.23
CA ASP A 126 3.68 22.29 33.76
C ASP A 126 2.70 23.15 32.93
N PRO A 127 2.50 24.44 33.25
CA PRO A 127 1.59 25.30 32.50
C PRO A 127 2.04 25.54 31.05
N TYR A 128 3.35 25.47 30.81
CA TYR A 128 3.97 25.70 29.50
C TYR A 128 3.85 24.50 28.53
N THR A 129 3.51 23.32 29.03
CA THR A 129 3.47 22.09 28.23
C THR A 129 2.07 21.75 27.71
N LYS A 130 1.02 22.38 28.26
CA LYS A 130 -0.39 22.10 27.97
C LYS A 130 -0.77 22.12 26.48
N ASN A 131 -0.18 23.03 25.71
CA ASN A 131 -0.43 23.17 24.26
C ASN A 131 0.79 22.74 23.41
N ARG A 132 1.78 22.10 24.02
CA ARG A 132 3.01 21.71 23.33
C ARG A 132 2.79 20.38 22.61
N PRO A 133 3.14 20.25 21.31
CA PRO A 133 3.02 18.98 20.62
C PRO A 133 3.89 17.92 21.31
N PRO A 134 3.50 16.64 21.30
CA PRO A 134 4.27 15.57 21.92
C PRO A 134 5.67 15.49 21.33
N ARG A 135 6.63 15.04 22.14
CA ARG A 135 8.02 14.91 21.71
C ARG A 135 8.14 13.84 20.63
N PRO A 136 9.10 13.96 19.70
CA PRO A 136 9.42 12.86 18.80
C PRO A 136 9.92 11.64 19.59
N PRO A 137 9.77 10.43 19.04
CA PRO A 137 10.25 9.21 19.69
C PRO A 137 11.78 9.24 19.87
N LYS A 138 12.26 8.73 21.01
CA LYS A 138 13.68 8.65 21.32
C LYS A 138 14.34 7.55 20.47
N GLY A 139 15.43 7.86 19.76
CA GLY A 139 16.32 6.85 19.17
C GLY A 139 16.09 6.45 17.70
N GLY A 140 15.44 7.25 16.86
CA GLY A 140 15.37 6.97 15.42
C GLY A 140 14.57 7.99 14.62
N THR A 141 14.59 7.87 13.28
CA THR A 141 13.77 8.67 12.36
C THR A 141 12.30 8.55 12.77
N GLY A 142 11.67 9.66 13.15
CA GLY A 142 10.42 9.71 13.93
C GLY A 142 9.13 9.20 13.27
N ALA A 143 9.21 8.31 12.29
CA ALA A 143 8.04 7.68 11.67
C ALA A 143 7.63 6.43 12.46
N LEU A 144 6.77 6.61 13.46
CA LEU A 144 6.00 5.50 14.01
C LEU A 144 5.03 4.97 12.93
N PRO A 145 4.76 3.65 12.89
CA PRO A 145 3.71 3.13 12.03
C PRO A 145 2.39 3.83 12.38
N ARG A 146 1.56 4.15 11.37
CA ARG A 146 0.25 4.78 11.61
C ARG A 146 -0.78 3.83 12.18
N ARG A 147 -0.58 2.52 11.99
CA ARG A 147 -1.47 1.47 12.47
C ARG A 147 -0.87 0.82 13.71
N PRO A 148 -1.72 0.35 14.64
CA PRO A 148 -1.26 -0.50 15.73
C PRO A 148 -0.48 -1.71 15.18
N PRO A 149 0.49 -2.22 15.95
CA PRO A 149 1.09 -3.50 15.63
C PRO A 149 0.00 -4.58 15.55
N SER A 150 0.21 -5.60 14.73
CA SER A 150 -0.71 -6.73 14.57
C SER A 150 -0.24 -7.89 15.44
N ASP A 151 -1.12 -8.43 16.29
CA ASP A 151 -0.89 -9.75 16.93
C ASP A 151 -1.27 -10.89 15.98
N SER A 152 -0.63 -12.04 16.18
CA SER A 152 -0.94 -13.33 15.55
C SER A 152 -2.20 -13.93 16.20
N SER A 153 -3.34 -13.35 15.86
CA SER A 153 -4.69 -13.86 16.19
C SER A 153 -5.32 -14.49 14.94
N PRO A 154 -6.23 -15.47 15.06
CA PRO A 154 -6.96 -16.02 13.92
C PRO A 154 -7.60 -14.96 13.00
N ASP A 155 -8.11 -13.88 13.59
CA ASP A 155 -8.72 -12.77 12.84
C ASP A 155 -7.69 -11.87 12.12
N ASN A 156 -6.46 -11.85 12.63
CA ASN A 156 -5.39 -10.94 12.19
C ASN A 156 -4.14 -11.70 11.71
N LEU A 157 -4.37 -12.77 10.94
CA LEU A 157 -3.30 -13.53 10.34
C LEU A 157 -2.57 -12.77 9.25
N VAL A 158 -1.30 -13.11 9.09
CA VAL A 158 -0.42 -12.49 8.10
C VAL A 158 -0.87 -12.93 6.70
N ARG A 159 -1.29 -11.97 5.89
CA ARG A 159 -1.80 -12.14 4.52
C ARG A 159 -1.27 -11.07 3.60
N LEU A 160 -1.21 -11.38 2.32
CA LEU A 160 -0.87 -10.41 1.29
C LEU A 160 -2.03 -9.44 1.05
N LYS A 161 -1.72 -8.14 0.98
CA LYS A 161 -2.67 -7.08 0.60
C LYS A 161 -2.56 -6.75 -0.88
N LYS A 162 -1.33 -6.59 -1.35
CA LYS A 162 -1.01 -6.23 -2.74
C LYS A 162 0.46 -6.53 -3.03
N ILE A 163 0.78 -6.61 -4.31
CA ILE A 163 2.17 -6.63 -4.81
C ILE A 163 2.39 -5.37 -5.62
N SER A 164 3.48 -4.65 -5.35
CA SER A 164 3.98 -3.59 -6.23
C SER A 164 5.15 -4.13 -7.02
N ILE A 165 5.19 -3.86 -8.31
CA ILE A 165 6.32 -4.17 -9.17
C ILE A 165 6.81 -2.84 -9.74
N ASP A 166 8.08 -2.55 -9.53
CA ASP A 166 8.69 -1.28 -9.86
C ASP A 166 9.85 -1.53 -10.82
N ILE A 167 9.82 -0.88 -11.98
CA ILE A 167 10.90 -0.92 -12.98
C ILE A 167 11.46 0.50 -13.11
N HIS A 168 12.78 0.62 -12.91
CA HIS A 168 13.49 1.87 -13.08
C HIS A 168 14.34 1.82 -14.35
N VAL A 169 14.13 2.78 -15.25
CA VAL A 169 14.84 2.89 -16.53
C VAL A 169 15.48 4.28 -16.57
N PRO A 170 16.74 4.44 -16.11
CA PRO A 170 17.41 5.73 -16.07
C PRO A 170 17.60 6.36 -17.46
N GLU A 171 17.62 5.56 -18.52
CA GLU A 171 17.79 6.03 -19.90
C GLU A 171 16.57 6.81 -20.42
N ALA A 172 15.40 6.57 -19.82
CA ALA A 172 14.16 7.30 -20.13
C ALA A 172 14.25 8.82 -19.88
N ILE A 173 15.25 9.26 -19.10
CA ILE A 173 15.60 10.67 -18.89
C ILE A 173 15.97 11.34 -20.22
N HIS A 174 16.72 10.64 -21.07
CA HIS A 174 17.14 11.12 -22.38
C HIS A 174 16.07 10.83 -23.44
N THR A 175 15.55 9.59 -23.45
CA THR A 175 14.60 9.12 -24.47
C THR A 175 13.36 8.52 -23.84
N LYS A 176 12.25 9.26 -23.87
CA LYS A 176 10.96 8.79 -23.31
C LYS A 176 10.43 7.51 -23.96
N LYS A 177 10.85 7.18 -25.19
CA LYS A 177 10.42 5.96 -25.91
C LYS A 177 10.91 4.68 -25.25
N GLU A 178 12.03 4.72 -24.53
CA GLU A 178 12.58 3.53 -23.84
C GLU A 178 11.70 3.07 -22.67
N LEU A 179 10.76 3.91 -22.22
CA LEU A 179 9.77 3.57 -21.21
C LEU A 179 8.67 2.64 -21.75
N LEU A 180 8.41 2.65 -23.06
CA LEU A 180 7.34 1.85 -23.67
C LEU A 180 7.57 0.35 -23.45
N GLY A 181 8.83 -0.10 -23.50
CA GLY A 181 9.20 -1.46 -23.13
C GLY A 181 8.78 -1.77 -21.70
N ALA A 182 9.24 -0.99 -20.73
CA ALA A 182 8.89 -1.23 -19.32
C ALA A 182 7.37 -1.26 -19.07
N ILE A 183 6.60 -0.38 -19.73
CA ILE A 183 5.13 -0.38 -19.64
C ILE A 183 4.55 -1.68 -20.22
N TYR A 184 4.97 -2.06 -21.42
CA TYR A 184 4.51 -3.28 -22.07
C TYR A 184 4.86 -4.53 -21.26
N LEU A 185 6.02 -4.53 -20.58
CA LEU A 185 6.49 -5.65 -19.77
C LEU A 185 5.60 -5.82 -18.55
N LEU A 186 5.32 -4.72 -17.85
CA LEU A 186 4.40 -4.73 -16.73
C LEU A 186 2.99 -5.15 -17.17
N GLN A 187 2.55 -4.75 -18.36
CA GLN A 187 1.25 -5.15 -18.90
C GLN A 187 1.18 -6.65 -19.16
N LEU A 188 2.21 -7.26 -19.77
CA LEU A 188 2.26 -8.70 -20.02
C LEU A 188 2.31 -9.52 -18.73
N ILE A 189 3.10 -9.08 -17.75
CA ILE A 189 3.27 -9.82 -16.49
C ILE A 189 2.04 -9.67 -15.58
N SER A 190 1.44 -8.48 -15.52
CA SER A 190 0.35 -8.20 -14.57
C SER A 190 -1.06 -8.29 -15.17
N GLY A 191 -1.19 -8.21 -16.49
CA GLY A 191 -2.46 -8.04 -17.18
C GLY A 191 -3.17 -6.71 -16.87
N GLN A 192 -2.50 -5.75 -16.23
CA GLN A 192 -3.07 -4.43 -15.93
C GLN A 192 -2.88 -3.48 -17.11
N PRO A 193 -3.88 -2.67 -17.46
CA PRO A 193 -3.76 -1.69 -18.54
C PRO A 193 -2.87 -0.52 -18.14
N ASP A 194 -2.28 0.15 -19.13
CA ASP A 194 -1.56 1.40 -18.92
C ASP A 194 -2.52 2.54 -18.61
N ARG A 195 -2.30 3.23 -17.48
CA ARG A 195 -3.10 4.37 -17.05
C ARG A 195 -2.97 5.56 -18.01
N ALA A 196 -1.86 5.71 -18.72
CA ALA A 196 -1.63 6.81 -19.64
C ALA A 196 -2.32 6.61 -21.01
N SER A 197 -2.37 5.37 -21.51
CA SER A 197 -3.18 5.02 -22.70
C SER A 197 -4.68 5.28 -22.51
N LEU A 198 -5.15 5.26 -21.26
CA LEU A 198 -6.54 5.52 -20.84
C LEU A 198 -6.83 7.03 -20.62
N SER A 199 -6.03 7.92 -21.20
CA SER A 199 -6.06 9.37 -20.95
C SER A 199 -7.18 10.14 -21.66
N THR A 200 -8.14 9.48 -22.30
CA THR A 200 -9.46 10.10 -22.49
C THR A 200 -10.08 10.28 -21.09
N ASP A 201 -10.17 11.52 -20.61
CA ASP A 201 -10.42 12.06 -19.26
C ASP A 201 -11.32 11.29 -18.27
N GLN A 202 -12.11 10.32 -18.72
CA GLN A 202 -12.99 9.50 -17.90
C GLN A 202 -12.34 8.19 -17.43
N MET A 203 -11.55 7.51 -18.26
CA MET A 203 -10.99 6.18 -17.89
C MET A 203 -9.88 6.28 -16.83
N SER A 204 -9.05 7.33 -16.87
CA SER A 204 -7.99 7.58 -15.89
C SER A 204 -8.49 7.77 -14.45
N LYS A 205 -9.77 8.16 -14.27
CA LYS A 205 -10.44 8.27 -12.96
C LYS A 205 -10.98 6.92 -12.48
N LEU A 206 -11.40 6.04 -13.39
CA LEU A 206 -11.95 4.71 -13.07
C LEU A 206 -10.87 3.72 -12.63
N TYR A 207 -9.68 3.83 -13.19
CA TYR A 207 -8.51 3.00 -12.88
C TYR A 207 -7.63 3.61 -11.78
N LYS A 208 -8.18 4.47 -10.91
CA LYS A 208 -7.38 5.22 -9.92
C LYS A 208 -6.63 4.33 -8.93
N SER A 209 -7.10 3.11 -8.68
CA SER A 209 -6.49 2.15 -7.75
C SER A 209 -5.72 1.02 -8.43
N GLU A 210 -5.87 0.84 -9.75
CA GLU A 210 -5.39 -0.34 -10.49
C GLU A 210 -4.99 0.09 -11.90
N GLY A 211 -3.73 -0.09 -12.27
CA GLY A 211 -3.19 0.32 -13.57
C GLY A 211 -1.69 0.59 -13.45
N ILE A 212 -1.02 0.63 -14.60
CA ILE A 212 0.41 0.95 -14.65
C ILE A 212 0.57 2.46 -14.53
N GLU A 213 1.44 2.89 -13.62
CA GLU A 213 1.72 4.29 -13.34
C GLU A 213 3.16 4.66 -13.65
N LEU A 214 3.33 5.80 -14.31
CA LEU A 214 4.66 6.32 -14.64
C LEU A 214 5.31 6.93 -13.39
N SER A 215 6.50 6.45 -13.06
CA SER A 215 7.32 6.95 -11.96
C SER A 215 7.99 8.26 -12.35
N LYS A 216 7.69 9.31 -11.59
CA LYS A 216 8.26 10.65 -11.75
C LYS A 216 9.28 10.91 -10.67
N THR A 217 10.37 11.58 -11.03
CA THR A 217 11.40 11.95 -10.06
C THR A 217 10.89 12.97 -9.07
N ARG A 218 11.10 12.68 -7.77
CA ARG A 218 10.74 13.56 -6.66
C ARG A 218 11.83 14.58 -6.37
N ASP A 219 13.09 14.14 -6.41
CA ASP A 219 14.26 14.95 -6.05
C ASP A 219 15.09 15.31 -7.28
N LYS A 220 15.76 16.48 -7.26
CA LYS A 220 16.72 16.87 -8.30
C LYS A 220 18.13 16.40 -7.94
N SER A 221 18.87 15.88 -8.91
CA SER A 221 20.29 15.54 -8.73
C SER A 221 21.07 15.85 -9.99
N THR A 222 22.09 16.69 -9.85
CA THR A 222 22.99 17.06 -10.97
C THR A 222 23.83 15.87 -11.42
N THR A 223 24.28 15.01 -10.49
CA THR A 223 25.11 13.82 -10.79
C THR A 223 24.42 12.85 -11.75
N PHE A 224 23.12 12.62 -11.53
CA PHE A 224 22.31 11.75 -12.39
C PHE A 224 21.65 12.50 -13.55
N LYS A 225 21.91 13.81 -13.70
CA LYS A 225 21.28 14.70 -14.69
C LYS A 225 19.74 14.71 -14.60
N VAL A 226 19.18 14.45 -13.42
CA VAL A 226 17.73 14.33 -13.21
C VAL A 226 17.16 15.66 -12.68
N ARG A 227 16.06 16.11 -13.27
CA ARG A 227 15.25 17.22 -12.77
C ARG A 227 13.96 16.71 -12.13
N THR A 228 13.38 17.49 -11.23
CA THR A 228 12.10 17.16 -10.60
C THR A 228 10.99 17.02 -11.65
N GLY A 229 10.17 15.98 -11.51
CA GLY A 229 9.05 15.70 -12.42
C GLY A 229 9.39 14.97 -13.72
N MET A 230 10.67 14.64 -13.98
CA MET A 230 11.04 13.80 -15.12
C MET A 230 10.56 12.36 -14.93
N VAL A 231 10.13 11.70 -16.01
CA VAL A 231 9.66 10.31 -15.96
C VAL A 231 10.86 9.39 -16.14
N CYS A 232 11.07 8.46 -15.20
CA CYS A 232 12.26 7.59 -15.17
C CYS A 232 11.93 6.10 -14.96
N GLY A 233 10.65 5.72 -15.01
CA GLY A 233 10.27 4.33 -14.78
C GLY A 233 8.77 4.14 -14.78
N ALA A 234 8.34 2.90 -14.55
CA ALA A 234 6.95 2.53 -14.44
C ALA A 234 6.78 1.59 -13.25
N HIS A 235 5.61 1.63 -12.61
CA HIS A 235 5.26 0.72 -11.54
C HIS A 235 3.82 0.27 -11.67
N VAL A 236 3.50 -0.89 -11.10
CA VAL A 236 2.15 -1.45 -11.11
C VAL A 236 1.82 -2.05 -9.77
N GLU A 237 0.59 -1.83 -9.30
CA GLU A 237 0.04 -2.50 -8.13
C GLU A 237 -0.96 -3.58 -8.55
N ILE A 238 -0.72 -4.82 -8.14
CA ILE A 238 -1.60 -5.97 -8.41
C ILE A 238 -2.28 -6.40 -7.10
N ARG A 239 -3.59 -6.69 -7.19
CA ARG A 239 -4.43 -7.12 -6.06
C ARG A 239 -5.32 -8.30 -6.46
N GLY A 240 -5.89 -8.96 -5.46
CA GLY A 240 -6.86 -10.03 -5.67
C GLY A 240 -6.23 -11.30 -6.27
N PRO A 241 -6.94 -12.03 -7.16
CA PRO A 241 -6.47 -13.32 -7.67
C PRO A 241 -5.21 -13.21 -8.56
N ARG A 242 -5.09 -12.12 -9.34
CA ARG A 242 -3.90 -11.86 -10.20
C ARG A 242 -2.60 -11.74 -9.41
N MET A 243 -2.68 -11.21 -8.18
CA MET A 243 -1.53 -11.11 -7.28
C MET A 243 -0.99 -12.50 -6.94
N TYR A 244 -1.88 -13.47 -6.69
CA TYR A 244 -1.50 -14.84 -6.38
C TYR A 244 -0.98 -15.58 -7.63
N GLU A 245 -1.57 -15.37 -8.81
CA GLU A 245 -1.03 -15.93 -10.05
C GLU A 245 0.37 -15.43 -10.37
N PHE A 246 0.64 -14.15 -10.12
CA PHE A 246 1.97 -13.59 -10.29
C PHE A 246 3.01 -14.33 -9.42
N ILE A 247 2.68 -14.60 -8.15
CA ILE A 247 3.55 -15.38 -7.25
C ILE A 247 3.72 -16.81 -7.72
N ASP A 248 2.65 -17.41 -8.24
CA ASP A 248 2.67 -18.77 -8.75
C ASP A 248 3.66 -18.88 -9.90
N ILE A 249 3.55 -17.99 -10.90
CA ILE A 249 4.47 -17.93 -12.04
C ILE A 249 5.90 -17.62 -11.56
N LEU A 250 6.06 -16.68 -10.63
CA LEU A 250 7.36 -16.34 -10.06
C LEU A 250 8.04 -17.57 -9.43
N SER A 251 7.34 -18.28 -8.55
CA SER A 251 7.90 -19.39 -7.77
C SER A 251 8.10 -20.66 -8.59
N THR A 252 7.20 -20.98 -9.51
CA THR A 252 7.21 -22.25 -10.26
C THR A 252 7.98 -22.17 -11.57
N PHE A 253 7.95 -21.02 -12.26
CA PHE A 253 8.58 -20.87 -13.57
C PHE A 253 9.84 -20.00 -13.52
N VAL A 254 9.75 -18.80 -12.94
CA VAL A 254 10.82 -17.80 -13.09
C VAL A 254 12.02 -18.15 -12.22
N LEU A 255 11.85 -18.23 -10.89
CA LEU A 255 12.95 -18.42 -9.94
C LEU A 255 13.80 -19.68 -10.21
N PRO A 256 13.23 -20.86 -10.52
CA PRO A 256 14.03 -22.05 -10.79
C PRO A 256 14.87 -21.96 -12.08
N ARG A 257 14.45 -21.14 -13.04
CA ARG A 257 15.15 -20.93 -14.32
C ARG A 257 16.21 -19.83 -14.26
N VAL A 258 16.26 -19.04 -13.17
CA VAL A 258 17.30 -18.02 -12.99
C VAL A 258 18.64 -18.71 -12.74
N LYS A 259 19.63 -18.41 -13.58
CA LYS A 259 20.99 -18.93 -13.42
C LYS A 259 21.63 -18.35 -12.16
N ASP A 260 22.37 -19.18 -11.42
CA ASP A 260 23.11 -18.81 -10.21
C ASP A 260 22.21 -18.21 -9.09
N PHE A 261 20.94 -18.65 -9.03
CA PHE A 261 19.99 -18.24 -8.00
C PHE A 261 20.02 -19.18 -6.79
N ASN A 262 20.72 -18.77 -5.74
CA ASN A 262 20.76 -19.54 -4.48
C ASN A 262 19.59 -19.16 -3.54
N GLY A 263 18.85 -18.09 -3.84
CA GLY A 263 17.75 -17.56 -3.03
C GLY A 263 17.95 -16.12 -2.59
N PHE A 264 16.91 -15.53 -1.99
CA PHE A 264 16.95 -14.14 -1.53
C PHE A 264 17.64 -14.01 -0.17
N LYS A 265 18.61 -13.10 -0.07
CA LYS A 265 19.35 -12.89 1.17
C LYS A 265 18.45 -12.30 2.26
N LEU A 266 18.41 -12.97 3.40
CA LEU A 266 17.81 -12.44 4.63
C LEU A 266 18.69 -11.29 5.15
N PRO A 267 18.12 -10.15 5.56
CA PRO A 267 18.91 -9.17 6.29
C PRO A 267 19.36 -9.76 7.64
N PRO A 268 20.52 -9.37 8.16
CA PRO A 268 21.05 -9.88 9.41
C PRO A 268 20.09 -9.62 10.58
N VAL A 269 20.06 -10.54 11.54
CA VAL A 269 19.15 -10.52 12.70
C VAL A 269 19.32 -9.23 13.52
N ASP A 270 20.53 -8.70 13.64
CA ASP A 270 20.79 -7.45 14.38
C ASP A 270 20.31 -6.16 13.68
N ALA A 271 20.04 -6.22 12.37
CA ALA A 271 19.48 -5.07 11.64
C ALA A 271 18.01 -4.80 12.02
N HIS A 272 17.36 -5.74 12.71
CA HIS A 272 15.94 -5.69 13.06
C HIS A 272 15.56 -4.49 13.95
N ARG A 273 16.54 -3.89 14.63
CA ARG A 273 16.30 -2.75 15.55
C ARG A 273 16.45 -1.36 14.93
N ARG A 274 16.96 -1.21 13.70
CA ARG A 274 17.39 0.11 13.17
C ARG A 274 16.65 0.64 11.93
N HIS A 275 15.95 -0.20 11.17
CA HIS A 275 15.29 0.23 9.93
C HIS A 275 13.77 0.32 10.04
N THR A 276 13.20 1.50 9.74
CA THR A 276 11.76 1.75 9.67
C THR A 276 11.03 0.78 8.74
N ALA A 277 11.67 0.35 7.66
CA ALA A 277 11.12 -0.64 6.72
C ALA A 277 10.87 -2.01 7.36
N MET A 278 11.53 -2.37 8.46
CA MET A 278 11.33 -3.65 9.16
C MET A 278 10.15 -3.64 10.13
N VAL A 279 9.69 -2.44 10.53
CA VAL A 279 8.45 -2.25 11.31
C VAL A 279 7.21 -2.40 10.42
N SER A 280 7.38 -2.18 9.11
CA SER A 280 6.35 -2.48 8.11
C SER A 280 6.53 -3.91 7.60
N GLY A 281 5.46 -4.71 7.56
CA GLY A 281 5.46 -6.05 6.99
C GLY A 281 5.58 -6.07 5.46
N VAL A 282 6.56 -5.36 4.91
CA VAL A 282 6.86 -5.31 3.48
C VAL A 282 8.11 -6.13 3.22
N VAL A 283 8.02 -7.07 2.28
CA VAL A 283 9.17 -7.85 1.80
C VAL A 283 9.53 -7.33 0.42
N GLN A 284 10.80 -7.01 0.22
CA GLN A 284 11.32 -6.50 -1.04
C GLN A 284 12.31 -7.51 -1.61
N ILE A 285 12.17 -7.82 -2.89
CA ILE A 285 13.12 -8.64 -3.64
C ILE A 285 13.44 -7.94 -4.96
N GLY A 286 14.65 -8.12 -5.47
CA GLY A 286 15.06 -7.63 -6.78
C GLY A 286 15.31 -8.79 -7.71
N LEU A 287 14.81 -8.71 -8.94
CA LEU A 287 15.13 -9.63 -10.02
C LEU A 287 16.09 -8.96 -11.00
N PRO A 288 17.14 -9.66 -11.44
CA PRO A 288 18.10 -9.14 -12.40
C PRO A 288 17.49 -9.10 -13.81
N ASP A 289 18.08 -8.30 -14.69
CA ASP A 289 17.59 -8.05 -16.06
C ASP A 289 17.45 -9.32 -16.89
N HIS A 290 18.32 -10.31 -16.69
CA HIS A 290 18.24 -11.58 -17.41
C HIS A 290 17.02 -12.42 -17.02
N ALA A 291 16.42 -12.19 -15.84
CA ALA A 291 15.20 -12.88 -15.42
C ALA A 291 13.96 -12.41 -16.19
N MET A 292 14.04 -11.26 -16.88
CA MET A 292 12.94 -10.73 -17.70
C MET A 292 12.49 -11.73 -18.78
N GLY A 293 13.42 -12.41 -19.45
CA GLY A 293 13.12 -13.34 -20.53
C GLY A 293 12.55 -14.68 -20.08
N LEU A 294 12.48 -14.93 -18.77
CA LEU A 294 11.98 -16.19 -18.20
C LEU A 294 10.47 -16.15 -17.91
N TRP A 295 9.85 -14.97 -18.02
CA TRP A 295 8.42 -14.81 -17.85
C TRP A 295 7.69 -15.41 -19.06
N PRO A 296 6.69 -16.28 -18.88
CA PRO A 296 6.01 -16.94 -20.00
C PRO A 296 5.44 -15.97 -21.04
N GLY A 297 4.83 -14.85 -20.60
CA GLY A 297 4.28 -13.85 -21.52
C GLY A 297 5.34 -13.02 -22.27
N VAL A 298 6.59 -13.03 -21.82
CA VAL A 298 7.71 -12.29 -22.42
C VAL A 298 8.56 -13.20 -23.30
N GLU A 299 8.72 -14.46 -22.91
CA GLU A 299 9.56 -15.46 -23.57
C GLU A 299 9.21 -15.61 -25.07
N GLU A 300 7.92 -15.60 -25.40
CA GLU A 300 7.44 -15.68 -26.80
C GLU A 300 7.85 -14.47 -27.64
N SER A 301 7.90 -13.28 -27.04
CA SER A 301 8.14 -12.03 -27.75
C SER A 301 9.54 -11.47 -27.52
N LEU A 302 10.49 -12.27 -27.01
CA LEU A 302 11.78 -11.80 -26.52
C LEU A 302 12.58 -10.99 -27.57
N GLU A 303 12.44 -11.33 -28.85
CA GLU A 303 13.08 -10.63 -29.97
C GLU A 303 12.57 -9.19 -30.18
N ASN A 304 11.32 -8.93 -29.80
CA ASN A 304 10.70 -7.60 -29.92
C ASN A 304 11.25 -6.59 -28.90
N TRP A 305 12.06 -7.05 -27.95
CA TRP A 305 12.59 -6.24 -26.86
C TRP A 305 13.98 -5.71 -27.20
N PRO A 306 14.14 -4.37 -27.38
CA PRO A 306 15.46 -3.81 -27.67
C PRO A 306 16.40 -3.84 -26.46
N ARG A 307 15.84 -3.89 -25.24
CA ARG A 307 16.60 -3.94 -23.97
C ARG A 307 15.92 -4.87 -22.98
N LYS A 308 16.71 -5.39 -22.04
CA LYS A 308 16.24 -6.15 -20.89
C LYS A 308 16.11 -5.22 -19.67
N TYR A 309 15.14 -5.48 -18.81
CA TYR A 309 14.85 -4.65 -17.64
C TYR A 309 14.88 -5.50 -16.37
N GLY A 310 15.59 -5.02 -15.36
CA GLY A 310 15.46 -5.53 -13.99
C GLY A 310 14.19 -5.02 -13.33
N MET A 311 13.71 -5.73 -12.32
CA MET A 311 12.50 -5.35 -11.60
C MET A 311 12.65 -5.51 -10.09
N ASN A 312 12.10 -4.56 -9.35
CA ASN A 312 11.96 -4.66 -7.91
C ASN A 312 10.53 -5.06 -7.59
N ILE A 313 10.36 -6.09 -6.76
CA ILE A 313 9.06 -6.60 -6.35
C ILE A 313 8.90 -6.33 -4.86
N HIS A 314 7.78 -5.71 -4.50
CA HIS A 314 7.41 -5.40 -3.14
C HIS A 314 6.14 -6.14 -2.76
N PHE A 315 6.25 -7.09 -1.84
CA PHE A 315 5.11 -7.77 -1.24
C PHE A 315 4.63 -6.96 -0.05
N LEU A 316 3.43 -6.38 -0.15
CA LEU A 316 2.81 -5.65 0.95
C LEU A 316 1.85 -6.57 1.69
N THR A 317 2.14 -6.85 2.96
CA THR A 317 1.27 -7.65 3.83
C THR A 317 0.41 -6.78 4.74
N ASN A 318 -0.50 -7.41 5.49
CA ASN A 318 -1.22 -6.75 6.57
C ASN A 318 -0.40 -6.56 7.85
N ALA A 319 0.67 -7.33 8.05
CA ALA A 319 1.46 -7.32 9.27
C ALA A 319 2.07 -5.93 9.52
N THR A 320 1.95 -5.46 10.75
CA THR A 320 2.49 -4.17 11.21
C THR A 320 3.14 -4.38 12.58
N GLY A 321 4.24 -3.69 12.87
CA GLY A 321 4.85 -3.72 14.20
C GLY A 321 6.20 -4.44 14.26
N PRO A 322 6.74 -4.66 15.48
CA PRO A 322 7.96 -5.44 15.66
C PRO A 322 7.75 -6.88 15.18
N GLY A 323 8.77 -7.47 14.56
CA GLY A 323 8.68 -8.82 13.97
C GLY A 323 7.80 -8.92 12.71
N ALA A 324 7.14 -7.85 12.26
CA ALA A 324 6.23 -7.89 11.11
C ALA A 324 6.93 -8.32 9.81
N SER A 325 8.18 -7.88 9.61
CA SER A 325 8.97 -8.27 8.44
C SER A 325 9.34 -9.75 8.45
N GLU A 326 9.62 -10.35 9.60
CA GLU A 326 9.88 -11.80 9.74
C GLU A 326 8.62 -12.61 9.45
N ARG A 327 7.49 -12.20 10.02
CA ARG A 327 6.18 -12.82 9.74
C ARG A 327 5.82 -12.73 8.26
N ALA A 328 6.09 -11.58 7.63
CA ALA A 328 5.89 -11.41 6.18
C ALA A 328 6.84 -12.31 5.36
N ARG A 329 8.09 -12.51 5.78
CA ARG A 329 9.00 -13.46 5.12
C ARG A 329 8.58 -14.90 5.30
N ALA A 330 8.08 -15.29 6.47
CA ALA A 330 7.52 -16.62 6.70
C ALA A 330 6.35 -16.89 5.75
N LEU A 331 5.45 -15.91 5.57
CA LEU A 331 4.38 -15.98 4.57
C LEU A 331 4.94 -16.19 3.15
N ILE A 332 5.90 -15.36 2.73
CA ILE A 332 6.47 -15.45 1.38
C ILE A 332 7.25 -16.76 1.18
N SER A 333 7.92 -17.26 2.22
CA SER A 333 8.60 -18.55 2.21
C SER A 333 7.62 -19.71 2.02
N GLY A 334 6.44 -19.66 2.65
CA GLY A 334 5.38 -20.64 2.43
C GLY A 334 4.79 -20.62 1.00
N PHE A 335 4.93 -19.50 0.27
CA PHE A 335 4.67 -19.44 -1.18
C PHE A 335 5.84 -19.94 -2.05
N ARG A 336 6.76 -20.73 -1.48
CA ARG A 336 7.90 -21.35 -2.17
C ARG A 336 8.93 -20.36 -2.70
N VAL A 337 9.03 -19.19 -2.09
CA VAL A 337 10.12 -18.24 -2.38
C VAL A 337 11.30 -18.55 -1.45
N PRO A 338 12.47 -18.96 -1.96
CA PRO A 338 13.60 -19.35 -1.13
C PRO A 338 14.30 -18.12 -0.54
N PHE A 339 14.63 -18.23 0.74
CA PHE A 339 15.43 -17.24 1.48
C PHE A 339 16.69 -17.91 2.03
N VAL A 340 17.83 -17.22 1.93
CA VAL A 340 19.13 -17.71 2.41
C VAL A 340 19.64 -16.79 3.52
N ARG A 341 20.16 -17.38 4.60
CA ARG A 341 20.81 -16.58 5.64
C ARG A 341 22.18 -16.11 5.15
N PRO A 342 22.62 -14.90 5.49
CA PRO A 342 23.93 -14.40 5.07
C PRO A 342 25.10 -15.27 5.51
N GLU A 343 24.93 -16.02 6.59
CA GLU A 343 25.93 -16.93 7.16
C GLU A 343 26.13 -18.14 6.24
N ASP A 344 25.03 -18.76 5.82
CA ASP A 344 25.04 -19.91 4.92
C ASP A 344 25.60 -19.54 3.54
N ALA A 345 25.29 -18.34 3.05
CA ALA A 345 25.78 -17.83 1.76
C ALA A 345 27.30 -17.61 1.70
N LYS A 346 28.00 -17.57 2.84
CA LYS A 346 29.47 -17.42 2.90
C LYS A 346 30.19 -18.76 2.84
N LEU A 347 29.53 -19.86 3.19
CA LEU A 347 30.14 -21.19 3.21
C LEU A 347 30.28 -21.81 1.81
N GLU A 348 29.55 -21.28 0.83
CA GLU A 348 29.53 -21.77 -0.56
C GLU A 348 30.49 -21.02 -1.50
N ARG A 349 31.17 -19.97 -1.02
CA ARG A 349 32.18 -19.21 -1.79
C ARG A 349 33.57 -19.50 -1.26
#